data_AF-A0A1T4KN26-F1
#
_entry.id   AF-A0A1T4KN26-F1
#
_cell.length_a   1.000
_cell.length_b   1.000
_cell.length_c   1.000
_cell.angle_alpha   90.00
_cell.angle_beta   90.00
_cell.angle_gamma   90.00
#
_symmetry.space_group_name_H-M   'P 1'
#
loop_
_entity.id
_entity.type
_entity.pdbx_description
1 polymer ?
#
loop_
_entity_poly.entity_id
_entity_poly.type
_entity_poly.pdbx_seq_one_letter_code
_entity_poly.pdbx_strand_id
1 'polypeptide(L)'
;MFKERTSIEGQSVEEIFNKDYKCFEIEGQTIGVVQVFTMDIEQVFARKEKFLEYMKMTHDNKNHFLTLLLITDILKKGSYLLYQYNLLNFVSMVFGVDNQQGVFIKGIVSRKK
;
A
#
# COMPACT_ATOMS: atom_id res chain seq x y z
N MET A 1 15.07 -1.38 -16.72
CA MET A 1 13.62 -1.55 -16.49
C MET A 1 13.22 -1.59 -15.01
N PHE A 2 13.81 -2.43 -14.14
CA PHE A 2 13.44 -2.41 -12.70
C PHE A 2 13.93 -1.15 -11.97
N LYS A 3 15.16 -0.69 -12.23
CA LYS A 3 15.77 0.49 -11.56
C LYS A 3 14.91 1.76 -11.57
N GLU A 4 14.22 2.05 -12.67
CA GLU A 4 13.39 3.27 -12.82
C GLU A 4 12.04 3.18 -12.08
N ARG A 5 11.55 1.95 -11.85
CA ARG A 5 10.33 1.71 -11.07
C ARG A 5 10.60 1.56 -9.58
N THR A 6 11.81 1.20 -9.20
CA THR A 6 12.24 1.00 -7.80
C THR A 6 12.89 2.22 -7.18
N SER A 7 13.35 3.17 -7.99
CA SER A 7 13.87 4.43 -7.47
C SER A 7 12.71 5.25 -6.92
N ILE A 8 12.71 5.42 -5.61
CA ILE A 8 11.82 6.26 -4.79
C ILE A 8 12.60 7.44 -4.18
N GLU A 9 13.88 7.55 -4.54
CA GLU A 9 14.76 8.65 -4.14
C GLU A 9 14.36 9.93 -4.88
N GLY A 10 14.32 11.04 -4.15
CA GLY A 10 13.95 12.35 -4.69
C GLY A 10 12.45 12.56 -4.98
N GLN A 11 11.62 11.51 -4.92
CA GLN A 11 10.16 11.63 -5.06
C GLN A 11 9.47 11.88 -3.71
N SER A 12 8.45 12.72 -3.74
CA SER A 12 7.52 12.93 -2.63
C SER A 12 6.65 11.69 -2.38
N VAL A 13 6.08 11.59 -1.18
CA VAL A 13 5.15 10.50 -0.81
C VAL A 13 3.92 10.51 -1.72
N GLU A 14 3.42 11.69 -2.07
CA GLU A 14 2.29 11.88 -2.99
C GLU A 14 2.60 11.33 -4.39
N GLU A 15 3.76 11.67 -4.95
CA GLU A 15 4.17 11.16 -6.27
C GLU A 15 4.32 9.64 -6.25
N ILE A 16 4.97 9.09 -5.21
CA ILE A 16 5.15 7.64 -5.06
C ILE A 16 3.79 6.94 -4.94
N PHE A 17 2.89 7.46 -4.12
CA PHE A 17 1.57 6.89 -3.88
C PHE A 17 0.71 6.90 -5.15
N ASN A 18 0.71 8.01 -5.89
CA ASN A 18 -0.14 8.14 -7.07
C ASN A 18 0.41 7.43 -8.32
N LYS A 19 1.71 7.10 -8.37
CA LYS A 19 2.37 6.46 -9.52
C LYS A 19 1.70 5.16 -9.96
N ASP A 20 1.20 4.36 -9.02
CA ASP A 20 0.45 3.13 -9.32
C ASP A 20 -0.77 2.97 -8.41
N TYR A 21 -1.47 4.09 -8.20
CA TYR A 21 -2.77 4.12 -7.53
C TYR A 21 -3.85 3.63 -8.50
N LYS A 22 -4.73 2.75 -8.02
CA LYS A 22 -5.96 2.34 -8.71
C LYS A 22 -7.14 2.37 -7.77
N CYS A 23 -8.27 2.76 -8.32
CA CYS A 23 -9.55 2.74 -7.64
C CYS A 23 -10.43 1.65 -8.25
N PHE A 24 -11.14 0.91 -7.41
CA PHE A 24 -12.08 -0.13 -7.80
C PHE A 24 -13.39 0.10 -7.06
N GLU A 25 -14.50 -0.26 -7.69
CA GLU A 25 -15.82 -0.26 -7.06
C GLU A 25 -16.30 -1.71 -6.99
N ILE A 26 -16.59 -2.18 -5.78
CA ILE A 26 -17.05 -3.55 -5.53
C ILE A 26 -18.27 -3.47 -4.64
N GLU A 27 -19.42 -3.95 -5.13
CA GLU A 27 -20.70 -3.95 -4.39
C GLU A 27 -21.07 -2.56 -3.81
N GLY A 28 -20.79 -1.49 -4.57
CA GLY A 28 -21.04 -0.10 -4.16
C GLY A 28 -20.06 0.45 -3.12
N GLN A 29 -19.00 -0.29 -2.79
CA GLN A 29 -17.91 0.15 -1.94
C GLN A 29 -16.67 0.51 -2.77
N THR A 30 -16.06 1.65 -2.47
CA THR A 30 -14.87 2.13 -3.17
C THR A 30 -13.59 1.62 -2.50
N ILE A 31 -12.71 1.00 -3.27
CA ILE A 31 -11.46 0.41 -2.79
C ILE A 31 -10.28 1.04 -3.55
N GLY A 32 -9.39 1.71 -2.82
CA GLY A 32 -8.12 2.21 -3.33
C GLY A 32 -7.00 1.18 -3.13
N VAL A 33 -6.25 0.87 -4.17
CA VAL A 33 -5.07 -0.01 -4.10
C VAL A 33 -3.87 0.68 -4.73
N VAL A 34 -2.78 0.74 -3.98
CA VAL A 34 -1.51 1.33 -4.38
C VAL A 34 -0.43 0.28 -4.36
N GLN A 35 0.43 0.28 -5.38
CA GLN A 35 1.59 -0.60 -5.42
C GLN A 35 2.89 0.19 -5.59
N VAL A 36 3.78 0.06 -4.61
CA VAL A 36 5.11 0.67 -4.61
C VAL A 36 6.15 -0.45 -4.69
N PHE A 37 7.03 -0.40 -5.69
CA PHE A 37 8.15 -1.33 -5.79
C PHE A 37 9.38 -0.71 -5.16
N THR A 38 10.09 -1.46 -4.33
CA THR A 38 11.35 -1.02 -3.74
C THR A 38 12.39 -2.14 -3.71
N MET A 39 13.65 -1.73 -3.70
CA MET A 39 14.81 -2.58 -3.35
C MET A 39 15.40 -2.18 -2.00
N ASP A 40 14.97 -1.05 -1.44
CA ASP A 40 15.37 -0.52 -0.14
C ASP A 40 14.09 -0.26 0.67
N ILE A 41 13.76 -1.23 1.52
CA ILE A 41 12.55 -1.16 2.35
C ILE A 41 12.71 -0.17 3.50
N GLU A 42 13.93 0.01 4.01
CA GLU A 42 14.21 0.87 5.15
C GLU A 42 13.91 2.33 4.78
N GLN A 43 14.28 2.74 3.56
CA GLN A 43 13.99 4.07 3.05
C GLN A 43 12.48 4.35 2.89
N VAL A 44 11.67 3.31 2.62
CA VAL A 44 10.20 3.45 2.59
C VAL A 44 9.65 3.54 4.01
N PHE A 45 10.10 2.66 4.90
CA PHE A 45 9.63 2.61 6.28
C PHE A 45 10.04 3.83 7.10
N ALA A 46 11.18 4.47 6.80
CA ALA A 46 11.55 5.77 7.35
C ALA A 46 10.53 6.88 7.03
N ARG A 47 9.73 6.69 5.96
CA ARG A 47 8.63 7.58 5.54
C ARG A 47 7.24 7.02 5.86
N LYS A 48 7.15 5.92 6.64
CA LYS A 48 5.90 5.19 6.90
C LYS A 48 4.79 6.10 7.42
N GLU A 49 5.07 6.96 8.39
CA GLU A 49 4.07 7.87 8.97
C GLU A 49 3.48 8.81 7.90
N LYS A 50 4.32 9.41 7.06
CA LYS A 50 3.87 10.25 5.94
C LYS A 50 3.01 9.48 4.93
N PHE A 51 3.35 8.22 4.65
CA PHE A 51 2.50 7.34 3.82
C PHE A 51 1.15 7.07 4.48
N LEU A 52 1.12 6.80 5.79
CA LEU A 52 -0.12 6.58 6.53
C LEU A 52 -1.00 7.83 6.55
N GLU A 53 -0.41 9.01 6.74
CA GLU A 53 -1.10 10.31 6.70
C GLU A 53 -1.72 10.58 5.32
N TYR A 54 -0.92 10.48 4.25
CA TYR A 54 -1.41 10.70 2.90
C TYR A 54 -2.47 9.67 2.48
N MET A 55 -2.28 8.41 2.88
CA MET A 55 -3.25 7.34 2.67
C MET A 55 -4.56 7.64 3.40
N LYS A 56 -4.50 8.11 4.65
CA LYS A 56 -5.69 8.50 5.42
C LYS A 56 -6.42 9.67 4.76
N MET A 57 -5.71 10.72 4.37
CA MET A 57 -6.30 11.84 3.63
C MET A 57 -7.00 11.37 2.35
N THR A 58 -6.35 10.49 1.59
CA THR A 58 -6.93 9.95 0.35
C THR A 58 -8.16 9.08 0.64
N HIS A 59 -8.10 8.27 1.69
CA HIS A 59 -9.19 7.42 2.15
C HIS A 59 -10.43 8.24 2.51
N ASP A 60 -10.25 9.26 3.36
CA ASP A 60 -11.33 10.12 3.84
C ASP A 60 -11.90 10.98 2.70
N ASN A 61 -11.05 11.61 1.89
CA ASN A 61 -11.46 12.50 0.80
C ASN A 61 -12.27 11.79 -0.29
N LYS A 62 -11.96 10.52 -0.55
CA LYS A 62 -12.64 9.71 -1.57
C LYS A 62 -13.71 8.79 -0.99
N ASN A 63 -13.96 8.89 0.33
CA ASN A 63 -14.89 8.04 1.07
C ASN A 63 -14.68 6.54 0.75
N HIS A 64 -13.40 6.12 0.73
CA HIS A 64 -13.06 4.73 0.46
C HIS A 64 -13.51 3.83 1.60
N PHE A 65 -13.98 2.65 1.27
CA PHE A 65 -14.18 1.57 2.23
C PHE A 65 -12.85 0.97 2.71
N LEU A 66 -11.91 0.80 1.77
CA LEU A 66 -10.57 0.29 2.01
C LEU A 66 -9.57 1.09 1.17
N THR A 67 -8.43 1.42 1.76
CA THR A 67 -7.24 1.87 1.02
C THR A 67 -6.08 0.99 1.42
N LEU A 68 -5.49 0.31 0.45
CA LEU A 68 -4.40 -0.65 0.64
C LEU A 68 -3.16 -0.17 -0.10
N LEU A 69 -2.03 -0.11 0.59
CA LEU A 69 -0.72 0.18 0.03
C LEU A 69 0.16 -1.06 0.16
N LEU A 70 0.56 -1.61 -0.98
CA LEU A 70 1.49 -2.73 -1.10
C LEU A 70 2.88 -2.19 -1.40
N ILE A 71 3.80 -2.35 -0.46
CA ILE A 71 5.21 -2.04 -0.66
C ILE A 71 5.92 -3.34 -1.01
N THR A 72 6.08 -3.61 -2.30
CA THR A 72 6.70 -4.82 -2.83
C THR A 72 8.22 -4.72 -2.76
N ASP A 73 8.81 -5.53 -1.90
CA ASP A 73 10.25 -5.76 -1.84
C ASP A 73 10.62 -6.81 -2.90
N ILE A 74 11.28 -6.36 -3.96
CA ILE A 74 11.67 -7.22 -5.09
C ILE A 74 12.74 -8.23 -4.68
N LEU A 75 13.60 -7.88 -3.73
CA LEU A 75 14.66 -8.77 -3.25
C LEU A 75 14.06 -9.91 -2.42
N LYS A 76 13.12 -9.60 -1.54
CA LYS A 76 12.43 -10.58 -0.69
C LYS A 76 11.25 -11.28 -1.35
N LYS A 77 10.84 -10.86 -2.55
CA LYS A 77 9.72 -11.44 -3.32
C LYS A 77 8.42 -11.48 -2.51
N GLY A 78 8.10 -10.37 -1.84
CA GLY A 78 6.88 -10.21 -1.06
C GLY A 78 6.53 -8.73 -0.88
N SER A 79 5.43 -8.46 -0.21
CA SER A 79 4.98 -7.09 0.03
C SER A 79 4.70 -6.84 1.50
N TYR A 80 5.05 -5.64 1.95
CA TYR A 80 4.59 -5.09 3.20
C TYR A 80 3.26 -4.38 2.97
N LEU A 81 2.29 -4.59 3.86
CA LEU A 81 0.97 -4.01 3.73
C LEU A 81 0.78 -2.85 4.72
N LEU A 82 0.37 -1.70 4.19
CA LEU A 82 -0.20 -0.59 4.96
C LEU A 82 -1.64 -0.39 4.51
N TYR A 83 -2.53 -0.07 5.44
CA TYR A 83 -3.96 -0.01 5.11
C TYR A 83 -4.75 0.98 5.97
N GLN A 84 -5.82 1.54 5.40
CA GLN A 84 -6.90 2.28 6.08
C GLN A 84 -8.23 1.66 5.70
N TYR A 85 -9.16 1.54 6.64
CA TYR A 85 -10.43 0.87 6.43
C TYR A 85 -11.48 1.34 7.44
N ASN A 86 -12.75 1.33 7.03
CA ASN A 86 -13.85 1.87 7.83
C ASN A 86 -14.41 0.88 8.88
N LEU A 87 -14.17 -0.43 8.74
CA LEU A 87 -14.75 -1.48 9.58
C LEU A 87 -13.71 -2.23 10.41
N LEU A 88 -13.56 -1.90 11.71
CA LEU A 88 -12.74 -2.62 12.70
C LEU A 88 -12.63 -4.14 12.39
N ASN A 89 -11.39 -4.64 12.18
CA ASN A 89 -11.00 -6.03 11.88
C ASN A 89 -11.16 -6.59 10.44
N PHE A 90 -11.54 -5.79 9.43
CA PHE A 90 -11.66 -6.28 8.04
C PHE A 90 -10.36 -6.92 7.49
N VAL A 91 -9.21 -6.27 7.71
CA VAL A 91 -7.93 -6.73 7.15
C VAL A 91 -7.46 -8.04 7.78
N SER A 92 -7.68 -8.23 9.08
CA SER A 92 -7.36 -9.49 9.76
C SER A 92 -8.20 -10.66 9.26
N MET A 93 -9.47 -10.42 8.90
CA MET A 93 -10.32 -11.45 8.28
C MET A 93 -9.87 -11.80 6.85
N VAL A 94 -9.52 -10.81 6.02
CA VAL A 94 -9.22 -11.03 4.60
C VAL A 94 -7.82 -11.62 4.38
N PHE A 95 -6.82 -11.15 5.13
CA PHE A 95 -5.44 -11.57 4.92
C PHE A 95 -4.93 -12.54 6.00
N GLY A 96 -5.72 -12.83 7.04
CA GLY A 96 -5.31 -13.72 8.14
C GLY A 96 -4.12 -13.18 8.94
N VAL A 97 -3.91 -11.86 8.93
CA VAL A 97 -2.78 -11.20 9.60
C VAL A 97 -3.26 -10.44 10.84
N ASP A 98 -2.41 -10.39 11.86
CA ASP A 98 -2.63 -9.52 13.01
C ASP A 98 -2.85 -8.07 12.55
N ASN A 99 -3.72 -7.33 13.24
CA ASN A 99 -4.08 -5.95 12.90
C ASN A 99 -2.91 -4.97 13.15
N GLN A 100 -1.82 -5.13 12.41
CA GLN A 100 -0.58 -4.41 12.54
C GLN A 100 -0.21 -3.76 11.20
N GLN A 101 0.18 -2.49 11.25
CA GLN A 101 0.64 -1.76 10.08
C GLN A 101 2.05 -2.22 9.68
N GLY A 102 2.21 -2.66 8.43
CA GLY A 102 3.51 -3.04 7.88
C GLY A 102 3.80 -4.54 7.99
N VAL A 103 2.79 -5.40 8.08
CA VAL A 103 2.98 -6.85 8.02
C VAL A 103 3.54 -7.25 6.67
N PHE A 104 4.55 -8.12 6.68
CA PHE A 104 5.14 -8.68 5.46
C PHE A 104 4.41 -9.97 5.05
N ILE A 105 3.97 -10.02 3.81
CA ILE A 105 3.39 -11.22 3.20
C ILE A 105 4.25 -11.67 2.03
N LYS A 106 4.83 -12.87 2.17
CA LYS A 106 5.64 -13.50 1.13
C LYS A 106 4.76 -13.95 -0.04
N GLY A 107 5.24 -13.78 -1.28
CA GLY A 107 4.53 -14.23 -2.48
C GLY A 107 3.54 -13.23 -3.07
N ILE A 108 3.09 -12.23 -2.30
CA ILE A 108 2.32 -11.10 -2.83
C ILE A 108 3.29 -10.14 -3.51
N VAL A 109 3.31 -10.16 -4.85
CA VAL A 109 4.18 -9.30 -5.69
C VAL A 109 3.39 -8.51 -6.75
N SER A 110 2.08 -8.70 -6.81
CA SER A 110 1.19 -8.01 -7.75
C SER A 110 -0.18 -7.83 -7.12
N ARG A 111 -0.75 -6.64 -7.28
CA ARG A 111 -2.15 -6.36 -6.89
C ARG A 111 -3.20 -7.15 -7.69
N LYS A 112 -2.83 -7.83 -8.78
CA LYS A 112 -3.77 -8.54 -9.68
C LYS A 112 -3.92 -10.03 -9.38
N LYS A 113 -3.02 -10.59 -8.57
CA LYS A 113 -2.98 -12.01 -8.21
C LYS A 113 -3.46 -12.16 -6.79
#